data_AF-A0A7K4HMB9-F1
#
_entry.id   AF-A0A7K4HMB9-F1
#
_cell.length_a   1.000
_cell.length_b   1.000
_cell.length_c   1.000
_cell.angle_alpha   90.00
_cell.angle_beta   90.00
_cell.angle_gamma   90.00
#
_symmetry.space_group_name_H-M   'P 1'
#
loop_
_entity.id
_entity.type
_entity.pdbx_description
1 polymer ?
#
loop_
_entity_poly.entity_id
_entity_poly.type
_entity_poly.pdbx_seq_one_letter_code
_entity_poly.pdbx_strand_id
1 'polypeptide(L)'
;MTHERNIEGSSHLVGEDVDDAFAELAGVDLGRTRENEDTEPVQCEQCHFVNPPGTRFCGKCGIGLTADAQDSAQGILAELRVIPAENPALALETLQKARR
;
A
#
# COMPACT_ATOMS: atom_id res chain seq x y z
N MET A 1 24.26 -11.57 29.18
CA MET A 1 23.69 -11.57 27.83
C MET A 1 22.60 -10.51 27.82
N THR A 2 23.03 -9.25 27.70
CA THR A 2 22.17 -8.07 27.77
C THR A 2 21.33 -8.02 26.50
N HIS A 3 20.01 -8.10 26.66
CA HIS A 3 19.07 -7.79 25.58
C HIS A 3 19.08 -6.27 25.41
N GLU A 4 19.98 -5.79 24.57
CA GLU A 4 19.98 -4.41 24.09
C GLU A 4 18.77 -4.25 23.17
N ARG A 5 17.66 -3.78 23.73
CA ARG A 5 16.49 -3.39 22.96
C ARG A 5 16.86 -2.13 22.20
N ASN A 6 17.26 -2.31 20.95
CA ASN A 6 17.43 -1.23 20.00
C ASN A 6 16.06 -0.59 19.75
N ILE A 7 15.80 0.57 20.36
CA ILE A 7 14.64 1.41 20.04
C ILE A 7 15.09 2.35 18.92
N GLU A 8 15.32 1.79 17.74
CA GLU A 8 15.38 2.54 16.49
C GLU A 8 13.95 2.64 15.96
N GLY A 9 13.17 3.56 16.54
CA GLY A 9 11.79 3.76 16.14
C GLY A 9 11.33 5.18 16.45
N SER A 10 11.06 5.94 15.40
CA SER A 10 10.22 7.14 15.39
C SER A 10 10.86 8.48 15.78
N SER A 11 12.04 8.81 15.27
CA SER A 11 12.54 10.20 15.22
C SER A 11 11.85 11.06 14.13
N HIS A 12 11.22 10.42 13.13
CA HIS A 12 10.67 11.09 11.95
C HIS A 12 9.26 11.66 12.13
N LEU A 13 8.56 11.37 13.24
CA LEU A 13 7.18 11.83 13.44
C LEU A 13 7.06 13.28 13.91
N VAL A 14 8.17 13.98 14.17
CA VAL A 14 8.13 15.37 14.66
C VAL A 14 8.11 16.40 13.52
N GLY A 15 8.59 16.04 12.33
CA GLY A 15 8.66 16.99 11.20
C GLY A 15 7.28 17.34 10.65
N GLU A 16 6.50 16.31 10.35
CA GLU A 16 5.20 16.47 9.69
C GLU A 16 4.18 17.18 10.60
N ASP A 17 4.15 16.86 11.89
CA ASP A 17 3.26 17.50 12.87
C ASP A 17 3.58 19.00 13.05
N VAL A 18 4.84 19.41 12.91
CA VAL A 18 5.24 20.82 12.99
C VAL A 18 4.81 21.57 11.73
N ASP A 19 5.01 20.98 10.55
CA ASP A 19 4.65 21.61 9.27
C ASP A 19 3.14 21.85 9.16
N ASP A 20 2.32 20.89 9.60
CA ASP A 20 0.85 21.03 9.63
C ASP A 20 0.41 22.15 10.60
N ALA A 21 0.99 22.22 11.80
CA ALA A 21 0.69 23.28 12.77
C ALA A 21 1.08 24.68 12.25
N PHE A 22 2.20 24.78 11.52
CA PHE A 22 2.61 26.02 10.87
C PHE A 22 1.65 26.42 9.75
N ALA A 23 1.19 25.47 8.94
CA ALA A 23 0.24 25.73 7.87
C ALA A 23 -1.12 26.22 8.40
N GLU A 24 -1.61 25.62 9.48
CA GLU A 24 -2.83 26.06 10.17
C GLU A 24 -2.68 27.49 10.70
N LEU A 25 -1.57 27.80 11.38
CA LEU A 25 -1.30 29.15 11.88
C LEU A 25 -1.20 30.18 10.74
N ALA A 26 -0.73 29.76 9.57
CA ALA A 26 -0.67 30.57 8.35
C ALA A 26 -2.02 30.66 7.60
N GLY A 27 -3.06 29.93 8.04
CA GLY A 27 -4.37 29.88 7.38
C GLY A 27 -4.38 29.13 6.05
N VAL A 28 -3.42 28.23 5.83
CA VAL A 28 -3.29 27.44 4.60
C VAL A 28 -3.83 26.03 4.87
N ASP A 29 -4.93 25.67 4.19
CA ASP A 29 -5.44 24.31 4.19
C ASP A 29 -4.64 23.45 3.19
N LEU A 30 -3.99 22.41 3.70
CA LEU A 30 -3.16 21.48 2.91
C LEU A 30 -3.93 20.25 2.43
N GLY A 31 -5.21 20.09 2.81
CA GLY A 31 -6.07 19.00 2.33
C GLY A 31 -5.57 17.59 2.70
N ARG A 32 -4.80 17.46 3.79
CA ARG A 32 -4.24 16.18 4.24
C ARG A 32 -5.18 15.51 5.25
N THR A 33 -5.51 14.23 5.01
CA THR A 33 -6.18 13.35 5.97
C THR A 33 -5.11 12.53 6.70
N ARG A 34 -5.14 12.50 8.04
CA ARG A 34 -4.26 11.62 8.84
C ARG A 34 -4.75 10.18 8.68
N GLU A 35 -4.33 9.50 7.62
CA GLU A 35 -4.82 8.15 7.28
C GLU A 35 -4.07 7.01 8.00
N ASN A 36 -3.03 7.33 8.77
CA ASN A 36 -2.16 6.34 9.41
C ASN A 36 -2.16 6.49 10.95
N GLU A 37 -3.33 6.44 11.57
CA GLU A 37 -3.47 6.44 13.04
C GLU A 37 -3.19 5.07 13.66
N ASP A 38 -3.24 4.00 12.85
CA ASP A 38 -2.94 2.65 13.30
C ASP A 38 -1.44 2.56 13.62
N THR A 39 -1.14 2.21 14.87
CA THR A 39 0.24 2.03 15.36
C THR A 39 0.64 0.55 15.43
N GLU A 40 -0.27 -0.35 15.08
CA GLU A 40 -0.06 -1.79 15.13
C GLU A 40 0.47 -2.33 13.80
N PRO A 41 1.54 -3.15 13.80
CA PRO A 41 2.04 -3.77 12.59
C PRO A 41 1.07 -4.81 12.06
N VAL A 42 0.94 -4.90 10.73
CA VAL A 42 0.02 -5.82 10.07
C VAL A 42 0.76 -6.98 9.41
N GLN A 43 0.39 -8.22 9.75
CA GLN A 43 0.95 -9.41 9.11
C GLN A 43 0.16 -9.76 7.85
N CYS A 44 0.86 -9.88 6.72
CA CYS A 44 0.25 -10.28 5.46
C CYS A 44 -0.25 -11.73 5.52
N GLU A 45 -1.51 -11.96 5.21
CA GLU A 45 -2.09 -13.32 5.20
C GLU A 45 -1.55 -14.20 4.06
N GLN A 46 -1.07 -13.59 2.96
CA GLN A 46 -0.59 -14.34 1.79
C GLN A 46 0.86 -14.82 1.93
N CYS A 47 1.76 -13.96 2.43
CA CYS A 47 3.19 -14.27 2.48
C CYS A 47 3.81 -14.13 3.87
N HIS A 48 2.99 -13.85 4.89
CA HIS A 48 3.35 -13.75 6.31
C HIS A 48 4.39 -12.68 6.66
N PHE A 49 4.72 -11.80 5.73
CA PHE A 49 5.56 -10.64 5.98
C PHE A 49 4.85 -9.67 6.92
N VAL A 50 5.55 -9.23 7.96
CA VAL A 50 5.06 -8.22 8.93
C VAL A 50 5.37 -6.85 8.36
N ASN A 51 4.32 -6.10 8.03
CA ASN A 51 4.44 -4.75 7.46
C ASN A 51 4.30 -3.71 8.57
N PRO A 52 4.90 -2.51 8.36
CA PRO A 52 4.69 -1.38 9.25
C PRO A 52 3.20 -1.01 9.38
N PRO A 53 2.81 -0.32 10.47
CA PRO A 53 1.47 0.22 10.61
C PRO A 53 1.10 1.17 9.46
N GLY A 54 -0.20 1.26 9.12
CA GLY A 54 -0.69 2.10 8.02
C GLY A 54 -0.37 1.60 6.60
N THR A 55 0.27 0.44 6.44
CA THR A 55 0.64 -0.08 5.12
C THR A 55 -0.59 -0.55 4.33
N ARG A 56 -0.88 0.09 3.18
CA ARG A 56 -1.99 -0.29 2.28
C ARG A 56 -1.73 -1.56 1.46
N PHE A 57 -0.48 -1.80 1.05
CA PHE A 57 -0.08 -2.96 0.23
C PHE A 57 1.15 -3.65 0.82
N CYS A 58 1.18 -4.98 0.81
CA CYS A 58 2.31 -5.73 1.34
C CYS A 58 3.62 -5.41 0.58
N GLY A 59 4.64 -4.92 1.27
CA GLY A 59 5.92 -4.56 0.66
C GLY A 59 6.73 -5.74 0.09
N LYS A 60 6.33 -6.98 0.39
CA LYS A 60 6.97 -8.20 -0.12
C LYS A 60 6.24 -8.85 -1.29
N CYS A 61 4.90 -8.88 -1.27
CA CYS A 61 4.12 -9.61 -2.28
C CYS A 61 3.09 -8.76 -3.03
N GLY A 62 2.86 -7.52 -2.60
CA GLY A 62 1.99 -6.57 -3.27
C GLY A 62 0.48 -6.73 -3.00
N ILE A 63 0.05 -7.68 -2.17
CA ILE A 63 -1.40 -7.82 -1.86
C ILE A 63 -1.92 -6.63 -1.04
N GLY A 64 -3.13 -6.18 -1.35
CA GLY A 64 -3.84 -5.17 -0.57
C GLY A 64 -4.14 -5.67 0.85
N LEU A 65 -3.73 -4.90 1.85
CA LEU A 65 -3.92 -5.20 3.28
C LEU A 65 -5.14 -4.48 3.86
N THR A 66 -5.65 -3.47 3.15
CA THR A 66 -6.84 -2.70 3.47
C THR A 66 -7.93 -2.92 2.43
N ALA A 67 -9.20 -2.70 2.80
CA ALA A 67 -10.34 -2.94 1.91
C ALA A 67 -10.27 -2.10 0.63
N ASP A 68 -9.92 -0.82 0.74
CA ASP A 68 -9.74 0.10 -0.39
C ASP A 68 -8.61 -0.34 -1.35
N ALA A 69 -7.52 -0.88 -0.81
CA ALA A 69 -6.40 -1.40 -1.59
C ALA A 69 -6.79 -2.67 -2.36
N GLN A 70 -7.60 -3.53 -1.73
CA GLN A 70 -8.15 -4.72 -2.38
C GLN A 70 -9.15 -4.35 -3.48
N ASP A 71 -10.05 -3.40 -3.22
CA ASP A 71 -11.03 -2.90 -4.19
C ASP A 71 -10.33 -2.28 -5.41
N SER A 72 -9.27 -1.49 -5.18
CA SER A 72 -8.47 -0.89 -6.25
C SER A 72 -7.82 -1.95 -7.13
N ALA A 73 -7.22 -2.98 -6.53
CA ALA A 73 -6.61 -4.08 -7.26
C ALA A 73 -7.64 -4.91 -8.04
N GLN A 74 -8.82 -5.13 -7.47
CA GLN A 74 -9.92 -5.82 -8.13
C GLN A 74 -10.47 -5.06 -9.33
N GLY A 75 -10.57 -3.72 -9.26
CA GLY A 75 -10.97 -2.88 -10.39
C GLY A 75 -10.05 -3.08 -11.60
N ILE A 76 -8.74 -2.96 -11.40
CA ILE A 76 -7.74 -3.13 -12.47
C ILE A 76 -7.80 -4.54 -13.07
N LEU A 77 -7.92 -5.58 -12.22
CA LEU A 77 -8.04 -6.95 -12.70
C LEU A 77 -9.35 -7.21 -13.45
N ALA A 78 -10.45 -6.56 -13.05
CA ALA A 78 -11.73 -6.66 -13.74
C ALA A 78 -11.65 -6.09 -15.15
N GLU A 79 -11.00 -4.93 -15.32
CA GLU A 79 -10.73 -4.35 -16.64
C GLU A 79 -9.86 -5.28 -17.50
N LEU A 80 -8.77 -5.82 -16.94
CA LEU A 80 -7.89 -6.74 -17.67
C LEU A 80 -8.61 -8.01 -18.14
N ARG A 81 -9.61 -8.49 -17.39
CA ARG A 81 -10.39 -9.70 -17.73
C ARG A 81 -11.26 -9.55 -18.97
N VAL A 82 -11.68 -8.34 -19.33
CA VAL A 82 -12.51 -8.12 -20.54
C VAL A 82 -11.69 -7.89 -21.80
N ILE A 83 -10.42 -7.47 -21.69
CA ILE A 83 -9.53 -7.24 -22.84
C ILE A 83 -9.45 -8.44 -23.80
N PRO A 84 -9.35 -9.71 -23.35
CA PRO A 84 -9.33 -10.86 -24.25
C PRO A 84 -10.61 -11.04 -25.09
N ALA A 85 -11.77 -10.63 -24.55
CA ALA A 85 -13.04 -10.71 -25.25
C ALA A 85 -13.17 -9.60 -26.31
N GLU A 86 -12.67 -8.41 -25.99
CA GLU A 86 -12.65 -7.26 -26.91
C GLU A 86 -11.54 -7.38 -27.97
N ASN A 87 -10.46 -8.07 -27.65
CA ASN A 87 -9.33 -8.31 -28.54
C ASN A 87 -8.86 -9.78 -28.50
N PRO A 88 -9.53 -10.68 -29.25
CA PRO A 88 -9.20 -12.11 -29.27
C PRO A 88 -7.83 -12.41 -29.90
N ALA A 89 -7.31 -11.52 -30.76
CA ALA A 89 -5.97 -11.67 -31.34
C ALA A 89 -4.88 -11.53 -30.26
N LEU A 90 -5.03 -10.55 -29.36
CA LEU A 90 -4.12 -10.36 -28.22
C LEU A 90 -4.16 -11.57 -27.27
N ALA A 91 -5.35 -12.13 -27.03
CA ALA A 91 -5.51 -13.33 -26.23
C ALA A 91 -4.71 -14.52 -26.80
N LEU A 92 -4.84 -14.75 -28.12
CA LEU A 92 -4.12 -15.83 -28.81
C LEU A 92 -2.60 -15.65 -28.75
N GLU A 93 -2.09 -14.44 -28.99
CA GLU A 93 -0.65 -14.14 -28.90
C GLU A 93 -0.11 -14.41 -27.49
N THR A 94 -0.85 -14.00 -26.46
CA THR A 94 -0.49 -14.22 -25.05
C THR A 94 -0.39 -15.71 -24.74
N LEU A 95 -1.36 -16.51 -25.19
CA LEU A 95 -1.35 -17.97 -25.03
C LEU A 95 -0.20 -18.65 -25.77
N GLN A 96 0.18 -18.15 -26.94
CA GLN A 96 1.33 -18.66 -27.70
C GLN A 96 2.65 -18.38 -26.98
N LYS A 97 2.80 -17.21 -26.34
CA LYS A 97 3.97 -16.84 -25.54
C LYS A 97 4.06 -17.64 -24.24
N ALA A 98 2.95 -17.82 -23.53
CA ALA A 98 2.89 -18.55 -22.26
C ALA A 98 3.15 -20.07 -22.39
N ARG A 99 3.08 -20.61 -23.61
CA ARG A 99 3.36 -22.03 -23.91
C ARG A 99 4.84 -22.30 -24.24
N ARG A 100 5.68 -21.27 -24.27
CA ARG A 100 7.13 -21.40 -24.47
C ARG A 100 7.87 -21.52 -23.15
#